data_AF-A0A843GQW0-F1
#
_entry.id   AF-A0A843GQW0-F1
#
_cell.length_a   1.000
_cell.length_b   1.000
_cell.length_c   1.000
_cell.angle_alpha   90.00
_cell.angle_beta   90.00
_cell.angle_gamma   90.00
#
_symmetry.space_group_name_H-M   'P 1'
#
loop_
_entity.id
_entity.type
_entity.pdbx_description
1 polymer ?
#
loop_
_entity_poly.entity_id
_entity_poly.type
_entity_poly.pdbx_seq_one_letter_code
_entity_poly.pdbx_strand_id
1 'polypeptide(L)' 'MTDCFQPVEKVHKVTYHTLQAFNKMKKPYLIITKSDLIATDEYLKVLDKDLAHIQITLTTTDDLLASKYE' A
#
# COMPACT_ATOMS: atom_id res chain seq x y z
N MET A 1 -3.21 13.86 -1.31
CA MET A 1 -2.38 12.68 -1.00
C MET A 1 -2.71 11.63 -2.04
N THR A 2 -1.73 11.20 -2.82
CA THR A 2 -1.91 10.21 -3.91
C THR A 2 -1.65 8.80 -3.37
N ASP A 3 -2.30 7.79 -3.95
CA ASP A 3 -2.02 6.39 -3.63
C ASP A 3 -0.58 6.05 -4.04
N CYS A 4 0.19 5.43 -3.15
CA CYS A 4 1.58 5.07 -3.40
C CYS A 4 1.73 3.72 -4.14
N PHE A 5 0.61 3.02 -4.38
CA PHE A 5 0.54 1.75 -5.12
C PHE A 5 -0.09 1.89 -6.52
N GLN A 6 0.11 3.03 -7.19
CA GLN A 6 -0.29 3.16 -8.59
C GLN A 6 0.42 2.13 -9.48
N PRO A 7 -0.10 1.80 -10.69
CA PRO A 7 0.48 0.76 -11.54
C PRO A 7 1.99 0.88 -11.81
N VAL A 8 2.50 2.12 -11.83
CA VAL A 8 3.93 2.41 -12.03
C VAL A 8 4.83 1.87 -10.90
N GLU A 9 4.29 1.66 -9.70
CA GLU A 9 5.03 1.09 -8.56
C GLU A 9 5.52 -0.32 -8.85
N LYS A 10 4.81 -1.09 -9.70
CA LYS A 10 5.25 -2.42 -10.15
C LYS A 10 6.57 -2.37 -10.92
N VAL A 11 6.92 -1.22 -11.49
CA VAL A 11 8.15 -1.01 -12.27
C VAL A 11 9.22 -0.31 -11.44
N HIS A 12 8.88 0.81 -10.79
CA HIS A 12 9.89 1.66 -10.13
C HIS A 12 10.13 1.33 -8.66
N LYS A 13 9.23 0.61 -7.99
CA LYS A 13 9.40 0.12 -6.61
C LYS A 13 9.77 1.22 -5.60
N VAL A 14 9.30 2.45 -5.84
CA VAL A 14 9.64 3.62 -5.03
C VAL A 14 9.07 3.45 -3.62
N THR A 15 7.82 3.00 -3.53
CA THR A 15 7.18 2.73 -2.24
C THR A 15 7.92 1.61 -1.53
N TYR A 16 8.22 0.50 -2.21
CA TYR A 16 8.96 -0.62 -1.62
C TYR A 16 10.28 -0.19 -0.98
N HIS A 17 11.12 0.56 -1.71
CA HIS A 17 12.40 1.06 -1.18
C HIS A 17 12.22 2.08 -0.06
N THR A 18 11.15 2.88 -0.10
CA THR A 18 10.81 3.81 0.97
C THR A 18 10.45 3.06 2.27
N LEU A 19 9.69 1.97 2.18
CA LEU A 19 9.36 1.12 3.33
C LEU A 19 10.61 0.49 3.94
N GLN A 20 11.54 0.01 3.12
CA GLN A 20 12.83 -0.50 3.60
C GLN A 20 13.61 0.57 4.39
N ALA A 21 13.64 1.81 3.89
CA ALA A 21 14.29 2.92 4.57
C ALA A 21 13.60 3.25 5.90
N PHE A 22 12.27 3.29 5.93
CA PHE A 22 11.51 3.55 7.14
C PHE A 22 11.72 2.49 8.22
N ASN A 23 11.71 1.21 7.83
CA ASN A 23 12.04 0.11 8.75
C ASN A 23 13.46 0.23 9.30
N LYS A 24 14.45 0.53 8.44
CA LYS A 24 15.84 0.74 8.87
C LYS A 24 15.96 1.89 9.88
N MET A 25 15.17 2.94 9.71
CA MET A 25 15.15 4.10 10.62
C MET A 25 14.19 3.94 11.81
N LYS A 26 13.48 2.80 11.91
CA LYS A 26 12.42 2.54 12.89
C LYS A 26 11.37 3.66 12.94
N LYS A 27 10.95 4.15 11.77
CA LYS A 27 9.94 5.19 11.66
C LYS A 27 8.57 4.55 11.42
N PRO A 28 7.55 4.85 12.24
CA PRO A 28 6.20 4.39 11.97
C PRO A 28 5.64 5.09 10.73
N TYR A 29 4.77 4.41 10.00
CA TYR A 29 4.15 4.93 8.78
C TYR A 29 2.70 4.48 8.65
N LEU A 30 1.91 5.34 8.02
CA LEU A 30 0.53 5.08 7.64
C LEU A 30 0.44 4.97 6.11
N ILE A 31 -0.12 3.88 5.63
CA ILE A 31 -0.48 3.68 4.23
C ILE A 31 -2.00 3.68 4.14
N ILE A 32 -2.54 4.53 3.28
CA ILE A 32 -3.96 4.54 2.92
C ILE A 32 -4.03 4.18 1.43
N THR A 33 -4.68 3.07 1.09
CA THR A 33 -4.70 2.57 -0.30
C THR A 33 -6.00 1.84 -0.61
N LYS A 34 -6.33 1.79 -1.91
CA LYS A 34 -7.34 0.87 -2.47
C LYS A 34 -6.70 -0.32 -3.18
N SER A 35 -5.40 -0.25 -3.46
CA SER A 35 -4.71 -1.25 -4.25
C SER A 35 -4.48 -2.53 -3.44
N ASP A 36 -4.71 -3.66 -4.10
CA ASP A 36 -4.37 -5.00 -3.64
C ASP A 36 -2.84 -5.26 -3.60
N LEU A 37 -2.03 -4.40 -4.23
CA LEU A 37 -0.57 -4.56 -4.31
C LEU A 37 0.09 -4.67 -2.93
N ILE A 38 -0.44 -3.95 -1.93
CA ILE A 38 0.01 -4.01 -0.53
C ILE A 38 -0.11 -5.41 0.08
N ALA A 39 -1.06 -6.23 -0.40
CA ALA A 39 -1.34 -7.57 0.11
C ALA A 39 -0.56 -8.68 -0.62
N THR A 40 0.32 -8.32 -1.57
CA THR A 40 1.17 -9.30 -2.25
C THR A 40 2.32 -9.76 -1.34
N ASP A 41 2.82 -10.99 -1.56
CA ASP A 41 3.93 -11.56 -0.78
C ASP A 41 5.17 -10.65 -0.72
N GLU A 42 5.44 -9.90 -1.79
CA GLU A 42 6.55 -8.96 -1.86
C GLU A 42 6.42 -7.86 -0.82
N TYR A 43 5.25 -7.22 -0.74
CA TYR A 43 5.01 -6.14 0.22
C TYR A 43 4.78 -6.67 1.62
N LEU A 44 4.06 -7.79 1.79
CA LEU A 44 3.89 -8.41 3.10
C LEU A 44 5.22 -8.75 3.79
N LYS A 45 6.27 -9.10 3.03
CA LYS A 45 7.61 -9.36 3.58
C LYS A 45 8.35 -8.11 4.05
N VAL A 46 8.05 -6.93 3.49
CA VAL A 46 8.72 -5.67 3.87
C VAL A 46 7.94 -4.91 4.94
N LEU A 47 6.65 -5.20 5.16
CA LEU A 47 5.90 -4.54 6.22
C LEU A 47 6.37 -4.98 7.60
N ASP A 48 6.71 -4.00 8.44
CA ASP A 48 7.04 -4.23 9.84
C ASP A 48 5.77 -4.04 10.67
N LYS A 49 5.29 -5.11 11.32
CA LYS A 49 4.02 -5.12 12.09
C LYS A 49 3.96 -4.10 13.23
N ASP A 50 5.11 -3.65 13.74
CA ASP A 50 5.19 -2.72 14.86
C ASP A 50 5.30 -1.25 14.38
N LEU A 51 5.57 -1.04 13.08
CA LEU A 51 5.74 0.28 12.47
C LEU A 51 4.65 0.62 11.43
N ALA A 52 4.11 -0.41 10.76
CA ALA A 52 3.19 -0.26 9.64
C ALA A 52 1.73 -0.21 10.12
N HIS A 53 1.05 0.89 9.82
CA HIS A 53 -0.39 1.01 9.93
C HIS A 53 -1.01 1.07 8.54
N ILE A 54 -1.89 0.13 8.21
CA ILE A 54 -2.54 0.03 6.90
C ILE A 54 -4.02 0.34 7.04
N GLN A 55 -4.50 1.29 6.23
CA GLN A 55 -5.91 1.61 6.08
C GLN A 55 -6.33 1.31 4.65
N ILE A 56 -7.27 0.38 4.50
CA ILE A 56 -7.86 0.06 3.21
C ILE A 56 -9.08 0.95 2.98
N THR A 57 -9.08 1.66 1.87
CA THR A 57 -10.23 2.45 1.45
C THR A 57 -11.16 1.57 0.62
N LEU A 58 -12.41 1.44 1.03
CA LEU A 58 -13.47 0.81 0.24
C LEU A 58 -14.48 1.89 -0.13
N THR A 59 -14.68 2.12 -1.42
CA THR A 59 -15.64 3.14 -1.90
C THR A 59 -17.08 2.69 -1.68
N THR A 60 -17.33 1.40 -1.91
CA THR A 60 -18.62 0.73 -1.81
C THR A 60 -18.36 -0.76 -1.56
N THR A 61 -19.36 -1.48 -1.06
CA THR A 61 -19.32 -2.94 -0.92
C THR A 61 -20.05 -3.68 -2.05
N ASP A 62 -20.47 -2.95 -3.09
CA ASP A 62 -21.07 -3.50 -4.31
C ASP A 62 -20.02 -3.58 -5.43
N ASP A 63 -19.65 -4.80 -5.82
CA ASP A 63 -18.61 -5.06 -6.83
C ASP A 63 -18.94 -4.47 -8.21
N LEU A 64 -20.22 -4.47 -8.60
CA LEU A 64 -20.65 -3.90 -9.88
C LEU A 64 -20.53 -2.37 -9.87
N LEU A 65 -20.71 -1.75 -8.70
CA LEU A 65 -20.53 -0.32 -8.53
C LEU A 65 -19.05 0.06 -8.40
N ALA A 66 -18.25 -0.76 -7.69
CA ALA A 66 -16.81 -0.55 -7.52
C ALA A 66 -16.08 -0.48 -8.88
N SER A 67 -16.37 -1.41 -9.80
CA SER A 67 -15.74 -1.47 -11.13
C SER A 67 -15.97 -0.23 -12.03
N LYS A 68 -16.86 0.70 -11.64
CA LYS A 68 -17.09 1.96 -12.36
C LYS A 68 -16.24 3.12 -11.83
N TYR A 69 -15.74 3.03 -10.60
CA TYR A 69 -15.03 4.10 -9.90
C TYR A 69 -13.58 3.76 -9.56
N GLU A 70 -13.22 2.47 -9.61
CA GLU A 70 -11.91 1.92 -9.27
C GLU A 70 -11.23 1.34 -10.51
#